data_AF-A0A2J7QN17-F1
#
_entry.id   AF-A0A2J7QN17-F1
#
_cell.length_a   1.000
_cell.length_b   1.000
_cell.length_c   1.000
_cell.angle_alpha   90.00
_cell.angle_beta   90.00
_cell.angle_gamma   90.00
#
_symmetry.space_group_name_H-M   'P 1'
#
loop_
_entity.id
_entity.type
_entity.pdbx_description
1 polymer ?
#
loop_
_entity_poly.entity_id
_entity_poly.type
_entity_poly.pdbx_seq_one_letter_code
_entity_poly.pdbx_strand_id
1 'polypeptide(L)'
;MNEDRDKEDDPIVDFWIANWEQQCVQHLESEPDYEGQLQSERDLAHQKVWFSFQNTATAIAQLYKDRLQGVSLWVPFQTAAGTVAALYKDSSDAIRRTSELGVQCGYQRRNKEILSWARKKRRHIRREDLLAYLAGKSPPPRPHHHRSSPRPRMMLAERHGSPNSHQMEAHSELHHHASAATVGNNADDNLHTFREALAISNSTMGLARRQRSLELNSFIANEFARHCKRPAPPSSPHDVTMDSPTHKRSRLM
;
A
#
# COMPACT_ATOMS: atom_id res chain seq x y z
N MET A 1 -57.86 19.37 -27.26
CA MET A 1 -57.99 18.15 -28.08
C MET A 1 -56.56 17.84 -28.53
N ASN A 2 -55.81 17.08 -27.74
CA ASN A 2 -55.74 15.61 -27.68
C ASN A 2 -55.35 14.97 -29.02
N GLU A 3 -54.51 13.93 -28.89
CA GLU A 3 -54.02 12.95 -29.87
C GLU A 3 -52.59 13.31 -30.35
N ASP A 4 -51.50 12.88 -29.69
CA ASP A 4 -51.16 11.53 -29.19
C ASP A 4 -51.47 10.45 -30.23
N ARG A 5 -50.41 9.74 -30.69
CA ARG A 5 -50.31 8.68 -31.74
C ARG A 5 -49.62 9.20 -33.02
N ASP A 6 -48.53 8.69 -33.52
CA ASP A 6 -47.80 7.44 -33.28
C ASP A 6 -46.32 7.73 -33.52
N LYS A 7 -45.49 7.71 -32.47
CA LYS A 7 -44.13 7.23 -32.65
C LYS A 7 -44.27 5.74 -32.53
N GLU A 8 -44.43 5.07 -33.67
CA GLU A 8 -44.34 3.62 -33.75
C GLU A 8 -43.05 3.21 -33.03
N ASP A 9 -43.20 2.58 -31.86
CA ASP A 9 -42.15 1.84 -31.18
C ASP A 9 -41.73 0.74 -32.16
N ASP A 10 -40.70 1.01 -32.95
CA ASP A 10 -40.22 0.11 -33.99
C ASP A 10 -39.71 -1.17 -33.32
N PRO A 11 -40.44 -2.29 -33.38
CA PRO A 11 -40.18 -3.46 -32.54
C PRO A 11 -38.81 -4.08 -32.83
N ILE A 12 -38.23 -3.77 -33.99
CA ILE A 12 -36.87 -4.14 -34.38
C ILE A 12 -35.83 -3.38 -33.56
N VAL A 13 -36.05 -2.08 -33.33
CA VAL A 13 -35.16 -1.23 -32.53
C VAL A 13 -35.20 -1.65 -31.06
N ASP A 14 -36.40 -1.89 -30.52
CA ASP A 14 -36.56 -2.37 -29.14
C ASP A 14 -35.93 -3.76 -28.93
N PHE A 15 -36.11 -4.67 -29.90
CA PHE A 15 -35.46 -5.98 -29.86
C PHE A 15 -33.93 -5.88 -29.93
N TRP A 16 -33.40 -5.00 -30.79
CA TRP A 16 -31.97 -4.77 -30.90
C TRP A 16 -31.39 -4.17 -29.60
N ILE A 17 -32.06 -3.17 -29.02
CA ILE A 17 -31.67 -2.57 -27.74
C ILE A 17 -31.66 -3.63 -26.64
N ALA A 18 -32.72 -4.45 -26.54
CA ALA A 18 -32.79 -5.51 -25.54
C ALA A 18 -31.67 -6.56 -25.70
N ASN A 19 -31.35 -6.93 -26.95
CA ASN A 19 -30.24 -7.84 -27.23
C ASN A 19 -28.87 -7.22 -26.88
N TRP A 20 -28.67 -5.94 -27.19
CA TRP A 20 -27.47 -5.20 -26.82
C TRP A 20 -27.31 -5.05 -25.30
N GLU A 21 -28.40 -4.72 -24.59
CA GLU A 21 -28.42 -4.68 -23.13
C GLU A 21 -28.04 -6.03 -22.53
N GLN A 22 -28.59 -7.12 -23.07
CA GLN A 22 -28.28 -8.48 -22.62
C GLN A 22 -26.80 -8.84 -22.83
N GLN A 23 -26.19 -8.42 -23.94
CA GLN A 23 -24.76 -8.61 -24.17
C GLN A 23 -23.91 -7.84 -23.15
N CYS A 24 -24.28 -6.59 -22.85
CA CYS A 24 -23.61 -5.77 -21.84
C CYS A 24 -23.69 -6.40 -20.44
N VAL A 25 -24.86 -6.94 -20.08
CA VAL A 25 -25.08 -7.66 -18.84
C VAL A 25 -24.20 -8.91 -18.76
N GLN A 26 -24.20 -9.74 -19.80
CA GLN A 26 -23.39 -10.97 -19.85
C GLN A 26 -21.90 -10.67 -19.75
N HIS A 27 -21.42 -9.62 -20.42
CA HIS A 27 -20.02 -9.20 -20.33
C HIS A 27 -19.63 -8.89 -18.88
N LEU A 28 -20.43 -8.08 -18.17
CA LEU A 28 -20.17 -7.73 -16.76
C LEU A 28 -20.25 -8.93 -15.82
N GLU A 29 -21.14 -9.89 -16.07
CA GLU A 29 -21.27 -11.11 -15.27
C GLU A 29 -20.15 -12.12 -15.55
N SER A 30 -19.54 -12.07 -16.75
CA SER A 30 -18.42 -12.92 -17.14
C SER A 30 -17.05 -12.43 -16.65
N GLU A 31 -16.98 -11.25 -16.02
CA GLU A 31 -15.71 -10.70 -15.52
C GLU A 31 -15.06 -11.64 -14.50
N PRO A 32 -13.72 -11.77 -14.51
CA PRO A 32 -12.99 -12.55 -13.51
C PRO A 32 -13.28 -12.07 -12.09
N ASP A 33 -13.17 -12.94 -11.08
CA ASP A 33 -13.26 -12.53 -9.69
C ASP A 33 -12.00 -11.76 -9.26
N TYR A 34 -12.02 -10.44 -9.42
CA TYR A 34 -10.91 -9.57 -9.06
C TYR A 34 -10.75 -9.43 -7.55
N GLU A 35 -11.82 -9.58 -6.76
CA GLU A 35 -11.74 -9.53 -5.29
C GLU A 35 -10.97 -10.75 -4.77
N GLY A 36 -11.35 -11.94 -5.22
CA GLY A 36 -10.67 -13.18 -4.86
C GLY A 36 -9.20 -13.18 -5.31
N GLN A 37 -8.93 -12.70 -6.53
CA GLN A 37 -7.56 -12.55 -7.03
C GLN A 37 -6.75 -11.55 -6.22
N LEU A 38 -7.33 -10.40 -5.86
CA LEU A 38 -6.65 -9.39 -5.04
C LEU A 38 -6.29 -9.93 -3.65
N GLN A 39 -7.20 -10.68 -3.03
CA GLN A 39 -6.96 -11.30 -1.73
C GLN A 39 -5.85 -12.36 -1.83
N SER A 40 -5.93 -13.25 -2.80
CA SER A 40 -4.91 -14.28 -3.05
C SER A 40 -3.53 -13.67 -3.34
N GLU A 41 -3.47 -12.63 -4.18
CA GLU A 41 -2.22 -11.94 -4.50
C GLU A 41 -1.65 -11.22 -3.27
N ARG A 42 -2.49 -10.62 -2.41
CA ARG A 42 -2.04 -10.02 -1.15
C ARG A 42 -1.43 -11.05 -0.21
N ASP A 43 -2.07 -12.21 -0.06
CA ASP A 43 -1.58 -13.26 0.82
C ASP A 43 -0.26 -13.85 0.29
N LEU A 44 -0.18 -14.10 -1.01
CA LEU A 44 1.04 -14.55 -1.68
C LEU A 44 2.17 -13.52 -1.56
N ALA A 45 1.88 -12.24 -1.83
CA ALA A 45 2.84 -11.15 -1.71
C ALA A 45 3.37 -11.03 -0.28
N HIS A 46 2.48 -11.09 0.72
CA HIS A 46 2.84 -11.04 2.13
C HIS A 46 3.79 -12.18 2.48
N GLN A 47 3.44 -13.42 2.13
CA GLN A 47 4.26 -14.59 2.41
C GLN A 47 5.63 -14.50 1.72
N LYS A 48 5.67 -14.07 0.45
CA LYS A 48 6.90 -13.93 -0.32
C LYS A 48 7.83 -12.87 0.29
N VAL A 49 7.30 -11.67 0.54
CA VAL A 49 8.09 -10.57 1.12
C VAL A 49 8.56 -10.92 2.52
N TRP A 50 7.73 -11.60 3.32
CA TRP A 50 8.12 -12.10 4.62
C TRP A 50 9.28 -13.09 4.56
N PHE A 51 9.21 -14.08 3.65
CA PHE A 51 10.31 -15.02 3.45
C PHE A 51 11.59 -14.33 2.97
N SER A 52 11.49 -13.42 2.00
CA SER A 52 12.63 -12.63 1.52
C SER A 52 13.24 -11.78 2.65
N PHE A 53 12.42 -11.24 3.54
CA PHE A 53 12.87 -10.52 4.73
C PHE A 53 13.64 -11.44 5.67
N GLN A 54 13.10 -12.62 6.00
CA GLN A 54 13.79 -13.59 6.84
C GLN A 54 15.14 -14.01 6.25
N ASN A 55 15.18 -14.33 4.95
CA ASN A 55 16.41 -14.69 4.26
C ASN A 55 17.44 -13.55 4.29
N THR A 56 16.98 -12.31 4.11
CA THR A 56 17.83 -11.11 4.21
C THR A 56 18.40 -10.94 5.63
N ALA A 57 17.55 -11.06 6.66
CA ALA A 57 17.96 -10.97 8.05
C ALA A 57 18.99 -12.06 8.42
N THR A 58 18.77 -13.30 7.95
CA THR A 58 19.71 -14.41 8.14
C THR A 58 21.04 -14.14 7.46
N ALA A 59 21.05 -13.67 6.21
CA ALA A 59 22.28 -13.35 5.49
C ALA A 59 23.08 -12.23 6.18
N ILE A 60 22.40 -11.20 6.69
CA ILE A 60 23.03 -10.12 7.45
C ILE A 60 23.58 -10.65 8.78
N ALA A 61 22.81 -11.44 9.53
CA ALA A 61 23.27 -12.02 10.79
C ALA A 61 24.51 -12.91 10.58
N GLN A 62 24.53 -13.70 9.50
CA GLN A 62 25.66 -14.54 9.14
C GLN A 62 26.90 -13.71 8.81
N LEU A 63 26.74 -12.61 8.05
CA LEU A 63 27.83 -11.67 7.76
C LEU A 63 28.52 -11.16 9.04
N TYR A 64 27.75 -10.79 10.07
CA TYR A 64 28.30 -10.33 11.35
C TYR A 64 28.93 -11.48 12.16
N LYS A 65 28.37 -12.68 12.11
CA LYS A 65 28.93 -13.86 12.77
C LYS A 65 30.28 -14.25 12.16
N ASP A 66 30.37 -14.27 10.84
CA ASP A 66 31.58 -14.60 10.08
C ASP A 66 32.70 -13.57 10.33
N ARG A 67 32.34 -12.30 10.53
CA ARG A 67 33.28 -11.25 10.93
C ARG A 67 34.01 -11.55 12.23
N LEU A 68 33.34 -12.18 13.19
CA LEU A 68 33.95 -12.56 14.47
C LEU A 68 34.91 -13.77 14.33
N GLN A 69 34.78 -14.54 13.25
CA GLN A 69 35.57 -15.75 13.00
C GLN A 69 36.79 -15.51 12.10
N GLY A 70 37.00 -14.27 11.62
CA GLY A 70 38.16 -13.91 10.80
C GLY A 70 38.13 -14.46 9.37
N VAL A 71 36.98 -14.92 8.88
CA VAL A 71 36.80 -15.37 7.48
C VAL A 71 36.65 -14.19 6.52
N SER A 72 36.90 -14.43 5.22
CA SER A 72 36.71 -13.42 4.18
C SER A 72 35.26 -12.94 4.11
N LEU A 73 35.04 -11.65 4.32
CA LEU A 73 33.69 -11.05 4.39
C LEU A 73 33.09 -10.68 3.05
N TRP A 74 33.89 -10.72 1.98
CA TRP A 74 33.42 -10.27 0.68
C TRP A 74 32.24 -11.11 0.17
N VAL A 75 32.33 -12.44 0.24
CA VAL A 75 31.26 -13.34 -0.23
C VAL A 75 30.00 -13.26 0.65
N PRO A 76 30.09 -13.30 1.99
CA PRO A 76 28.93 -13.05 2.86
C PRO A 76 28.29 -11.67 2.64
N PHE A 77 29.11 -10.63 2.40
CA PHE A 77 28.62 -9.29 2.12
C PHE A 77 27.86 -9.23 0.80
N GLN A 78 28.41 -9.81 -0.27
CA GLN A 78 27.73 -9.89 -1.57
C GLN A 78 26.41 -10.64 -1.45
N THR A 79 26.38 -11.74 -0.70
CA THR A 79 25.16 -12.51 -0.45
C THR A 79 24.11 -11.65 0.27
N ALA A 80 24.48 -10.99 1.37
CA ALA A 80 23.57 -10.13 2.12
C ALA A 80 23.07 -8.94 1.28
N ALA A 81 23.94 -8.27 0.53
CA ALA A 81 23.55 -7.18 -0.36
C ALA A 81 22.59 -7.68 -1.47
N GLY A 82 22.85 -8.88 -2.01
CA GLY A 82 21.99 -9.52 -3.00
C GLY A 82 20.58 -9.82 -2.47
N THR A 83 20.47 -10.35 -1.25
CA THR A 83 19.17 -10.62 -0.62
C THR A 83 18.40 -9.33 -0.30
N VAL A 84 19.08 -8.26 0.15
CA VAL A 84 18.48 -6.93 0.33
C VAL A 84 17.92 -6.39 -1.00
N ALA A 85 18.70 -6.48 -2.08
CA ALA A 85 18.25 -6.01 -3.40
C ALA A 85 17.04 -6.81 -3.91
N ALA A 86 17.04 -8.13 -3.71
CA ALA A 86 15.91 -8.99 -4.05
C ALA A 86 14.66 -8.64 -3.22
N LEU A 87 14.81 -8.42 -1.90
CA LEU A 87 13.72 -8.01 -1.02
C LEU A 87 13.07 -6.70 -1.47
N TYR A 88 13.88 -5.69 -1.81
CA TYR A 88 13.36 -4.41 -2.31
C TYR A 88 12.60 -4.56 -3.63
N LYS A 89 13.13 -5.37 -4.55
CA LYS A 89 12.48 -5.62 -5.84
C LYS A 89 11.16 -6.36 -5.63
N ASP A 90 11.16 -7.43 -4.84
CA ASP A 90 9.97 -8.24 -4.56
C ASP A 90 8.87 -7.43 -3.88
N SER A 91 9.22 -6.56 -2.92
CA SER A 91 8.24 -5.70 -2.25
C SER A 91 7.67 -4.63 -3.18
N SER A 92 8.50 -4.01 -4.01
CA SER A 92 8.07 -3.01 -4.99
C SER A 92 7.15 -3.61 -6.05
N ASP A 93 7.50 -4.79 -6.58
CA ASP A 93 6.69 -5.50 -7.57
C ASP A 93 5.36 -5.98 -6.96
N ALA A 94 5.35 -6.41 -5.70
CA ALA A 94 4.13 -6.76 -4.97
C ALA A 94 3.18 -5.56 -4.82
N ILE A 95 3.69 -4.41 -4.37
CA ILE A 95 2.89 -3.18 -4.23
C ILE A 95 2.26 -2.80 -5.57
N ARG A 96 3.04 -2.84 -6.67
CA ARG A 96 2.53 -2.53 -8.01
C ARG A 96 1.41 -3.49 -8.42
N ARG A 97 1.63 -4.81 -8.34
CA ARG A 97 0.64 -5.82 -8.72
C ARG A 97 -0.65 -5.72 -7.91
N THR A 98 -0.54 -5.62 -6.59
CA THR A 98 -1.72 -5.47 -5.72
C THR A 98 -2.46 -4.17 -6.00
N SER A 99 -1.76 -3.07 -6.29
CA SER A 99 -2.39 -1.80 -6.66
C SER A 99 -3.16 -1.89 -7.98
N GLU A 100 -2.58 -2.51 -9.01
CA GLU A 100 -3.24 -2.70 -10.31
C GLU A 100 -4.50 -3.56 -10.20
N LEU A 101 -4.43 -4.67 -9.45
CA LEU A 101 -5.60 -5.50 -9.15
C LEU A 101 -6.64 -4.75 -8.32
N GLY A 102 -6.21 -3.93 -7.36
CA GLY A 102 -7.10 -3.09 -6.55
C GLY A 102 -7.93 -2.13 -7.39
N VAL A 103 -7.33 -1.55 -8.44
CA VAL A 103 -8.05 -0.69 -9.40
C VAL A 103 -9.10 -1.50 -10.17
N GLN A 104 -8.77 -2.70 -10.66
CA GLN A 104 -9.72 -3.56 -11.38
C GLN A 104 -10.87 -4.03 -10.49
N CYS A 105 -10.56 -4.46 -9.26
CA CYS A 105 -11.54 -4.77 -8.23
C CYS A 105 -12.51 -3.59 -8.00
N GLY A 106 -11.99 -2.36 -7.89
CA GLY A 106 -12.79 -1.15 -7.76
C GLY A 106 -13.73 -0.92 -8.95
N TYR A 107 -13.24 -1.08 -10.18
CA TYR A 107 -14.08 -0.98 -11.38
C TYR A 107 -15.17 -2.04 -11.40
N GLN A 108 -14.83 -3.30 -11.12
CA GLN A 108 -15.79 -4.39 -11.08
C GLN A 108 -16.86 -4.15 -10.01
N ARG A 109 -16.48 -3.75 -8.79
CA ARG A 109 -17.43 -3.47 -7.71
C ARG A 109 -18.40 -2.36 -8.09
N ARG A 110 -17.88 -1.23 -8.59
CA ARG A 110 -18.69 -0.11 -9.10
C ARG A 110 -19.63 -0.56 -10.20
N ASN A 111 -19.14 -1.32 -11.18
CA ASN A 111 -19.95 -1.78 -12.30
C ASN A 111 -21.07 -2.73 -11.83
N LYS A 112 -20.79 -3.64 -10.90
CA LYS A 112 -21.80 -4.52 -10.28
C LYS A 112 -22.86 -3.72 -9.53
N GLU A 113 -22.47 -2.70 -8.76
CA GLU A 113 -23.42 -1.83 -8.05
C GLU A 113 -24.32 -1.06 -9.02
N ILE A 114 -23.75 -0.42 -10.04
CA ILE A 114 -24.51 0.30 -11.08
C ILE A 114 -25.42 -0.65 -11.84
N LEU A 115 -24.95 -1.83 -12.23
CA LEU A 115 -25.77 -2.85 -12.90
C LEU A 115 -26.93 -3.30 -12.02
N SER A 116 -26.68 -3.52 -10.72
CA SER A 116 -27.73 -3.90 -9.76
C SER A 116 -28.79 -2.80 -9.63
N TRP A 117 -28.39 -1.54 -9.67
CA TRP A 117 -29.31 -0.40 -9.70
C TRP A 117 -30.08 -0.34 -11.00
N ALA A 118 -29.40 -0.49 -12.14
CA ALA A 118 -29.99 -0.45 -13.46
C ALA A 118 -31.06 -1.54 -13.61
N ARG A 119 -30.91 -2.70 -12.98
CA ARG A 119 -31.90 -3.79 -12.96
C ARG A 119 -33.17 -3.49 -12.13
N LYS A 120 -33.19 -2.47 -11.27
CA LYS A 120 -34.36 -2.16 -10.41
C LYS A 120 -35.54 -1.63 -11.22
N LYS A 121 -36.78 -1.83 -10.75
CA LYS A 121 -37.98 -1.28 -11.42
C LYS A 121 -38.04 0.25 -11.40
N ARG A 122 -37.50 0.90 -10.35
CA ARG A 122 -37.36 2.36 -10.23
C ARG A 122 -35.90 2.76 -10.44
N ARG A 123 -35.58 3.16 -11.67
CA ARG A 123 -34.21 3.48 -12.15
C ARG A 123 -33.91 4.97 -12.17
N HIS A 124 -34.68 5.80 -11.47
CA HIS A 124 -34.45 7.25 -11.42
C HIS A 124 -33.70 7.61 -10.14
N ILE A 125 -32.54 8.25 -10.26
CA ILE A 125 -31.78 8.83 -9.14
C ILE A 125 -31.91 10.35 -9.25
N ARG A 126 -32.25 11.01 -8.13
CA ARG A 126 -32.27 12.47 -8.08
C ARG A 126 -30.86 13.03 -7.97
N ARG A 127 -30.65 14.26 -8.45
CA ARG A 127 -29.33 14.92 -8.43
C ARG A 127 -28.76 14.99 -7.01
N GLU A 128 -29.56 15.39 -6.03
CA GLU A 128 -29.16 15.51 -4.63
C GLU A 128 -28.75 14.17 -4.02
N ASP A 129 -29.47 13.09 -4.36
CA ASP A 129 -29.18 11.74 -3.86
C ASP A 129 -27.88 11.21 -4.48
N LEU A 130 -27.66 11.46 -5.78
CA LEU A 130 -26.43 11.08 -6.47
C LEU A 130 -25.22 11.82 -5.88
N LEU A 131 -25.33 13.14 -5.68
CA LEU A 131 -24.25 13.94 -5.12
C LEU A 131 -23.93 13.55 -3.67
N ALA A 132 -24.96 13.24 -2.87
CA ALA A 132 -24.77 12.75 -1.50
C ALA A 132 -24.04 11.40 -1.50
N TYR A 133 -24.47 10.46 -2.36
CA TYR A 133 -23.82 9.15 -2.51
C TYR A 133 -22.36 9.27 -2.94
N LEU A 134 -22.06 10.06 -3.99
CA LEU A 134 -20.68 10.27 -4.45
C LEU A 134 -19.78 10.95 -3.41
N ALA A 135 -20.36 11.81 -2.56
CA ALA A 135 -19.64 12.49 -1.49
C ALA A 135 -19.52 11.66 -0.20
N GLY A 136 -20.13 10.47 -0.11
CA GLY A 136 -20.21 9.68 1.11
C GLY A 136 -21.02 10.34 2.23
N LYS A 137 -21.98 11.21 1.86
CA LYS A 137 -22.82 11.98 2.79
C LYS A 137 -24.24 11.43 2.82
N SER A 138 -24.95 11.65 3.92
CA SER A 138 -26.40 11.40 3.97
C SER A 138 -27.13 12.34 3.00
N PRO A 139 -28.15 11.86 2.26
CA PRO A 139 -28.96 12.72 1.41
C PRO A 139 -29.63 13.83 2.26
N PRO A 140 -29.83 15.04 1.69
CA PRO A 140 -30.43 16.14 2.43
C PRO A 140 -31.81 15.73 2.96
N PRO A 141 -32.16 16.12 4.21
CA PRO A 141 -33.48 15.85 4.77
C PRO A 141 -34.54 16.39 3.83
N ARG A 142 -35.40 15.48 3.34
CA ARG A 142 -36.50 15.89 2.49
C ARG A 142 -37.45 16.70 3.36
N PRO A 143 -37.86 17.92 2.97
CA PRO A 143 -39.03 18.53 3.58
C PRO A 143 -40.17 17.55 3.30
N HIS A 144 -40.64 16.87 4.35
CA HIS A 144 -41.92 16.19 4.31
C HIS A 144 -42.88 17.26 3.80
N HIS A 145 -43.42 17.09 2.59
CA HIS A 145 -44.70 17.72 2.31
C HIS A 145 -45.59 17.19 3.43
N HIS A 146 -45.90 18.07 4.38
CA HIS A 146 -46.96 17.87 5.32
C HIS A 146 -48.15 17.48 4.45
N ARG A 147 -48.43 16.18 4.35
CA ARG A 147 -49.79 15.74 4.15
C ARG A 147 -50.50 16.26 5.37
N SER A 148 -51.02 17.47 5.25
CA SER A 148 -52.08 18.01 6.06
C SER A 148 -53.26 17.05 5.88
N SER A 149 -53.22 15.95 6.62
CA SER A 149 -54.39 15.12 6.86
C SER A 149 -55.28 15.90 7.84
N PRO A 150 -56.60 16.03 7.58
CA PRO A 150 -57.45 16.92 8.35
C PRO A 150 -57.69 16.38 9.77
N ARG A 151 -57.44 17.23 10.77
CA ARG A 151 -57.92 17.25 12.17
C ARG A 151 -58.61 15.98 12.72
N PRO A 152 -58.14 15.39 13.83
CA PRO A 152 -59.00 14.57 14.68
C PRO A 152 -60.03 15.48 15.39
N ARG A 153 -61.31 15.16 15.20
CA ARG A 153 -62.46 15.76 15.88
C ARG A 153 -62.35 15.50 17.39
N MET A 154 -62.33 16.57 18.18
CA MET A 154 -62.48 16.48 19.63
C MET A 154 -63.84 15.84 19.96
N MET A 155 -63.84 14.78 20.77
CA MET A 155 -64.98 14.40 21.59
C MET A 155 -64.59 14.66 23.04
N LEU A 156 -65.24 15.68 23.59
CA LEU A 156 -65.28 16.03 25.00
C LEU A 156 -66.19 15.04 25.70
N ALA A 157 -65.66 14.33 26.69
CA ALA A 157 -66.44 13.76 27.79
C ALA A 157 -65.66 14.01 29.08
N GLU A 158 -65.97 15.14 29.72
CA GLU A 158 -65.89 15.31 31.18
C GLU A 158 -66.71 14.19 31.84
N ARG A 159 -66.40 13.63 33.01
CA ARG A 159 -65.75 14.11 34.25
C ARG A 159 -65.65 12.83 35.15
N HIS A 160 -64.66 12.60 36.02
CA HIS A 160 -64.62 12.98 37.45
C HIS A 160 -63.47 12.19 38.12
N GLY A 161 -62.67 12.81 39.02
CA GLY A 161 -61.92 12.11 40.07
C GLY A 161 -60.39 12.33 40.17
N SER A 162 -59.98 13.35 40.93
CA SER A 162 -58.61 13.61 41.48
C SER A 162 -58.19 12.59 42.56
N PRO A 163 -57.00 12.65 43.20
CA PRO A 163 -55.66 13.12 42.78
C PRO A 163 -54.48 12.18 43.22
N ASN A 164 -53.24 12.57 42.84
CA ASN A 164 -51.98 12.52 43.63
C ASN A 164 -50.86 11.51 43.30
N SER A 165 -49.68 12.11 43.01
CA SER A 165 -48.33 11.85 43.57
C SER A 165 -47.24 11.07 42.79
N HIS A 166 -46.04 11.67 42.87
CA HIS A 166 -44.66 11.20 42.62
C HIS A 166 -44.12 11.27 41.17
N GLN A 167 -43.26 12.26 40.85
CA GLN A 167 -41.78 12.31 41.00
C GLN A 167 -41.05 11.52 39.91
N MET A 168 -40.31 12.21 39.02
CA MET A 168 -38.84 12.25 39.02
C MET A 168 -38.32 13.08 37.82
N GLU A 169 -37.56 14.13 38.13
CA GLU A 169 -36.72 14.89 37.21
C GLU A 169 -35.48 14.09 36.80
N ALA A 170 -35.00 14.29 35.56
CA ALA A 170 -33.57 14.22 35.23
C ALA A 170 -33.29 15.03 33.96
N HIS A 171 -32.87 16.28 34.17
CA HIS A 171 -32.10 17.05 33.21
C HIS A 171 -30.68 16.45 33.10
N SER A 172 -30.15 16.32 31.88
CA SER A 172 -28.70 16.30 31.67
C SER A 172 -28.37 16.90 30.31
N GLU A 173 -27.91 18.15 30.35
CA GLU A 173 -27.15 18.80 29.31
C GLU A 173 -25.75 18.18 29.23
N LEU A 174 -25.22 17.99 28.02
CA LEU A 174 -23.77 17.91 27.83
C LEU A 174 -23.36 18.62 26.53
N HIS A 175 -22.77 19.80 26.72
CA HIS A 175 -21.85 20.45 25.80
C HIS A 175 -20.53 19.66 25.73
N HIS A 176 -19.82 19.77 24.59
CA HIS A 176 -18.35 19.86 24.38
C HIS A 176 -17.98 19.27 22.99
N HIS A 177 -17.78 20.10 21.96
CA HIS A 177 -16.53 20.73 21.52
C HIS A 177 -15.89 20.03 20.30
N ALA A 178 -16.20 20.57 19.12
CA ALA A 178 -15.40 20.40 17.92
C ALA A 178 -14.13 21.24 18.03
N SER A 179 -12.96 20.60 17.98
CA SER A 179 -11.67 21.27 17.77
C SER A 179 -11.25 21.06 16.32
N ALA A 180 -11.47 22.07 15.49
CA ALA A 180 -10.75 22.29 14.25
C ALA A 180 -9.79 23.46 14.49
N ALA A 181 -8.52 23.15 14.70
CA ALA A 181 -7.45 24.14 14.78
C ALA A 181 -6.28 23.67 13.90
N THR A 182 -6.11 24.37 12.78
CA THR A 182 -4.82 24.85 12.26
C THR A 182 -3.55 24.15 12.75
N VAL A 183 -2.96 23.34 11.88
CA VAL A 183 -1.50 23.11 11.84
C VAL A 183 -1.04 23.42 10.42
N GLY A 184 -0.66 24.67 10.21
CA GLY A 184 0.11 25.10 9.04
C GLY A 184 1.62 24.94 9.30
N ASN A 185 2.34 24.68 8.20
CA ASN A 185 3.69 25.18 7.91
C ASN A 185 4.95 24.58 8.56
N ASN A 186 5.02 23.28 8.88
CA ASN A 186 6.33 22.66 9.22
C ASN A 186 6.76 21.46 8.34
N ALA A 187 6.04 21.16 7.27
CA ALA A 187 6.38 20.05 6.37
C ALA A 187 7.32 20.44 5.21
N ASP A 188 7.33 21.71 4.80
CA ASP A 188 8.10 22.16 3.62
C ASP A 188 9.60 22.35 3.92
N ASP A 189 9.99 22.78 5.12
CA ASP A 189 11.41 22.95 5.49
C ASP A 189 12.18 21.61 5.51
N ASN A 190 11.52 20.53 5.93
CA ASN A 190 12.12 19.19 5.95
C ASN A 190 12.20 18.53 4.56
N LEU A 191 11.50 19.08 3.56
CA LEU A 191 11.47 18.52 2.20
C LEU A 191 12.48 19.20 1.26
N HIS A 192 13.10 20.29 1.69
CA HIS A 192 14.03 21.06 0.88
C HIS A 192 15.27 20.26 0.47
N THR A 193 15.88 19.54 1.42
CA THR A 193 17.02 18.64 1.19
C THR A 193 16.68 17.50 0.22
N PHE A 194 15.43 16.99 0.29
CA PHE A 194 14.95 15.94 -0.62
C PHE A 194 14.70 16.46 -2.03
N ARG A 195 14.15 17.67 -2.17
CA ARG A 195 13.94 18.33 -3.47
C ARG A 195 15.27 18.63 -4.16
N GLU A 196 16.29 19.04 -3.40
CA GLU A 196 17.64 19.29 -3.91
C GLU A 196 18.32 18.00 -4.41
N ALA A 197 18.23 16.90 -3.66
CA ALA A 197 18.79 15.60 -4.04
C ALA A 197 18.17 15.03 -5.34
N LEU A 198 16.88 15.27 -5.58
CA LEU A 198 16.18 14.86 -6.79
C LEU A 198 16.54 15.73 -8.01
N ALA A 199 16.76 17.04 -7.81
CA ALA A 199 17.17 17.96 -8.88
C ALA A 199 18.58 17.65 -9.42
N ILE A 200 19.50 17.21 -8.55
CA ILE A 200 20.85 16.75 -8.94
C ILE A 200 20.76 15.47 -9.77
N SER A 201 19.80 14.59 -9.47
CA SER A 201 19.62 13.31 -10.17
C SER A 201 19.03 13.48 -11.58
N ASN A 202 18.24 14.50 -11.87
CA ASN A 202 17.62 14.64 -13.20
C ASN A 202 18.54 15.26 -14.28
N SER A 203 19.64 15.91 -13.90
CA SER A 203 20.45 16.70 -14.83
C SER A 203 21.56 15.91 -15.55
N THR A 204 21.80 14.64 -15.21
CA THR A 204 22.96 13.86 -15.73
C THR A 204 22.66 12.42 -16.18
N MET A 205 21.40 11.98 -16.13
CA MET A 205 21.06 10.55 -16.22
C MET A 205 21.14 9.89 -17.61
N GLY A 206 21.37 10.66 -18.68
CA GLY A 206 21.53 10.10 -20.02
C GLY A 206 22.92 9.51 -20.29
N LEU A 207 23.99 10.21 -19.89
CA LEU A 207 25.38 9.81 -20.18
C LEU A 207 26.16 9.31 -18.94
N ALA A 208 25.82 9.76 -17.72
CA ALA A 208 26.62 9.47 -16.53
C ALA A 208 26.45 8.05 -15.95
N ARG A 209 25.45 7.28 -16.41
CA ARG A 209 25.16 5.95 -15.85
C ARG A 209 26.15 4.88 -16.34
N ARG A 210 26.64 4.99 -17.59
CA ARG A 210 27.74 4.17 -18.11
C ARG A 210 29.08 4.57 -17.51
N GLN A 211 29.30 5.87 -17.33
CA GLN A 211 30.55 6.40 -16.80
C GLN A 211 30.74 6.08 -15.31
N ARG A 212 29.70 6.21 -14.48
CA ARG A 212 29.75 5.82 -13.05
C ARG A 212 30.02 4.33 -12.82
N SER A 213 29.57 3.44 -13.71
CA SER A 213 29.88 2.00 -13.60
C SER A 213 31.34 1.71 -13.91
N LEU A 214 31.94 2.41 -14.88
CA LEU A 214 33.36 2.30 -15.23
C LEU A 214 34.23 2.94 -14.14
N GLU A 215 33.82 4.09 -13.61
CA GLU A 215 34.50 4.79 -12.51
C GLU A 215 34.46 3.96 -11.21
N LEU A 216 33.33 3.34 -10.87
CA LEU A 216 33.23 2.44 -9.72
C LEU A 216 34.11 1.19 -9.88
N ASN A 217 34.10 0.56 -11.06
CA ASN A 217 35.00 -0.57 -11.35
C ASN A 217 36.48 -0.15 -11.27
N SER A 218 36.82 1.04 -11.77
CA SER A 218 38.19 1.56 -11.70
C SER A 218 38.60 1.90 -10.27
N PHE A 219 37.69 2.44 -9.46
CA PHE A 219 37.90 2.75 -8.05
C PHE A 219 38.11 1.46 -7.24
N ILE A 220 37.25 0.46 -7.41
CA ILE A 220 37.39 -0.86 -6.76
C ILE A 220 38.72 -1.51 -7.15
N ALA A 221 39.11 -1.49 -8.43
CA ALA A 221 40.38 -2.04 -8.89
C ALA A 221 41.59 -1.28 -8.32
N ASN A 222 41.52 0.04 -8.25
CA ASN A 222 42.62 0.87 -7.73
C ASN A 222 42.75 0.75 -6.21
N GLU A 223 41.63 0.59 -5.50
CA GLU A 223 41.61 0.35 -4.05
C GLU A 223 42.18 -1.04 -3.72
N PHE A 224 41.79 -2.08 -4.48
CA PHE A 224 42.41 -3.40 -4.40
C PHE A 224 43.92 -3.35 -4.67
N ALA A 225 44.37 -2.60 -5.68
CA ALA A 225 45.80 -2.48 -6.00
C ALA A 225 46.61 -1.82 -4.87
N ARG A 226 46.05 -0.81 -4.21
CA ARG A 226 46.68 -0.11 -3.07
C ARG A 226 46.77 -0.97 -1.82
N HIS A 227 45.76 -1.82 -1.59
CA HIS A 227 45.67 -2.63 -0.38
C HIS A 227 46.25 -4.05 -0.52
N CYS A 228 46.56 -4.52 -1.74
CA CYS A 228 47.01 -5.90 -1.98
C CYS A 228 48.52 -6.14 -2.19
N LYS A 229 49.43 -5.18 -1.99
CA LYS A 229 50.88 -5.47 -2.15
C LYS A 229 51.79 -4.76 -1.14
N ARG A 230 52.20 -5.51 -0.12
CA ARG A 230 53.63 -5.85 0.01
C ARG A 230 53.76 -7.37 0.02
N PRO A 231 54.28 -7.99 -1.05
CA PRO A 231 54.95 -9.28 -0.93
C PRO A 231 56.19 -9.07 -0.05
N ALA A 232 56.41 -9.92 0.95
CA ALA A 232 57.69 -10.01 1.61
C ALA A 232 58.79 -10.32 0.55
N PRO A 233 59.99 -9.73 0.66
CA PRO A 233 61.06 -9.99 -0.28
C PRO A 233 61.53 -11.45 -0.16
N PRO A 234 61.98 -12.11 -1.25
CA PRO A 234 62.62 -13.41 -1.16
C PRO A 234 64.08 -13.21 -0.74
N SER A 235 64.40 -13.41 0.53
CA SER A 235 65.79 -13.60 0.97
C SER A 235 66.15 -15.09 0.88
N SER A 236 67.13 -15.41 0.04
CA SER A 236 67.75 -16.73 -0.10
C SER A 236 68.73 -17.03 1.07
N PRO A 237 69.35 -18.24 1.15
CA PRO A 237 69.73 -18.89 2.40
C PRO A 237 71.12 -18.46 2.90
N HIS A 238 71.22 -18.22 4.21
CA HIS A 238 72.52 -18.22 4.90
C HIS A 238 72.54 -19.32 5.95
N ASP A 239 73.33 -20.32 5.62
CA ASP A 239 73.89 -21.36 6.48
C ASP A 239 74.69 -20.69 7.61
N VAL A 240 74.27 -20.90 8.86
CA VAL A 240 75.09 -20.60 10.04
C VAL A 240 75.00 -21.82 10.96
N THR A 241 75.94 -22.72 10.70
CA THR A 241 76.45 -23.71 11.64
C THR A 241 76.83 -23.03 12.96
N MET A 242 76.01 -23.21 13.99
CA MET A 242 76.42 -22.94 15.37
C MET A 242 76.69 -24.27 16.04
N ASP A 243 77.95 -24.69 15.90
CA ASP A 243 78.55 -25.82 16.58
C ASP A 243 78.51 -25.59 18.11
N SER A 244 78.34 -26.69 18.84
CA SER A 244 78.22 -26.70 20.30
C SER A 244 79.56 -26.41 20.98
N PRO A 245 79.55 -25.84 22.20
CA PRO A 245 80.48 -26.33 23.22
C PRO A 245 79.78 -27.01 24.39
N THR A 246 80.23 -28.24 24.62
CA THR A 246 79.99 -29.09 25.77
C THR A 246 80.61 -28.49 27.05
N HIS A 247 79.92 -28.57 28.19
CA HIS A 247 80.57 -28.96 29.46
C HIS A 247 79.60 -29.42 30.57
N LYS A 248 79.79 -30.71 30.93
CA LYS A 248 79.86 -31.34 32.26
C LYS A 248 78.65 -31.40 33.22
N ARG A 249 78.20 -32.66 33.38
CA ARG A 249 77.57 -33.34 34.54
C ARG A 249 77.99 -32.83 35.94
N SER A 250 77.02 -32.84 36.88
CA SER A 250 77.04 -33.51 38.22
C SER A 250 75.69 -33.27 38.94
N ARG A 251 74.85 -34.29 39.22
CA ARG A 251 74.55 -34.93 40.57
C ARG A 251 74.35 -33.91 41.72
N LEU A 252 73.41 -34.01 42.66
CA LEU A 252 72.59 -35.06 43.30
C LEU A 252 71.54 -34.28 44.13
N MET A 253 70.25 -34.63 44.20
CA MET A 253 69.56 -35.42 45.24
C MET A 253 68.06 -35.15 45.05
#